data_AF-A0A0W0ZA01-F1
#
_entry.id   AF-A0A0W0ZA01-F1
#
_cell.length_a   1.000
_cell.length_b   1.000
_cell.length_c   1.000
_cell.angle_alpha   90.00
_cell.angle_beta   90.00
_cell.angle_gamma   90.00
#
_symmetry.space_group_name_H-M   'P 1'
#
loop_
_entity.id
_entity.type
_entity.pdbx_description
1 polymer ?
#
loop_
_entity_poly.entity_id
_entity_poly.type
_entity_poly.pdbx_seq_one_letter_code
_entity_poly.pdbx_strand_id
1 'polypeptide(L)'
;MAGEFAATSHWRDSARSARFFIVDARAAFPIFLFLMHIRVWTGVLVLVSAVFFGIIEHYGFTVPVFLRWIRNFLAGNVKSSQPWWR
;
A
#
# COMPACT_ATOMS: atom_id res chain seq x y z
N MET A 1 8.33 -5.15 -36.78
CA MET A 1 7.43 -6.21 -36.29
C MET A 1 7.10 -5.89 -34.85
N ALA A 2 5.92 -5.35 -34.57
CA ALA A 2 5.44 -5.25 -33.20
C ALA A 2 5.10 -6.67 -32.74
N GLY A 3 5.84 -7.21 -31.78
CA GLY A 3 5.61 -8.57 -31.29
C GLY A 3 4.17 -8.74 -30.82
N GLU A 4 3.53 -9.84 -31.21
CA GLU A 4 2.17 -10.17 -30.78
C GLU A 4 2.11 -10.21 -29.24
N PHE A 5 1.26 -9.36 -28.65
CA PHE A 5 0.96 -9.43 -27.23
C PHE A 5 0.08 -10.66 -26.94
N ALA A 6 0.20 -11.23 -25.74
CA ALA A 6 -0.67 -12.33 -25.34
C ALA A 6 -2.14 -11.88 -25.35
N ALA A 7 -3.05 -12.75 -25.80
CA ALA A 7 -4.49 -12.45 -25.84
C ALA A 7 -5.09 -12.09 -24.45
N THR A 8 -4.39 -12.49 -23.37
CA THR A 8 -4.76 -12.18 -21.99
C THR A 8 -4.18 -10.85 -21.48
N SER A 9 -3.29 -10.20 -22.24
CA SER A 9 -2.67 -8.93 -21.83
C SER A 9 -3.64 -7.78 -22.05
N HIS A 10 -4.20 -7.26 -20.96
CA HIS A 10 -5.11 -6.14 -21.00
C HIS A 10 -4.48 -4.92 -20.32
N TRP A 11 -4.62 -3.72 -20.92
CA TRP A 11 -4.06 -2.47 -20.37
C TRP A 11 -4.55 -2.15 -18.94
N ARG A 12 -5.72 -2.69 -18.55
CA ARG A 12 -6.27 -2.64 -17.18
C ARG A 12 -5.38 -3.32 -16.15
N ASP A 13 -4.60 -4.33 -16.53
CA ASP A 13 -3.76 -5.06 -15.60
C ASP A 13 -2.60 -4.21 -15.08
N SER A 14 -2.20 -3.18 -15.82
CA SER A 14 -1.22 -2.17 -15.40
C SER A 14 -1.63 -1.35 -14.17
N ALA A 15 -2.93 -1.33 -13.84
CA ALA A 15 -3.44 -0.59 -12.68
C ALA A 15 -3.55 -1.42 -11.39
N ARG A 16 -3.21 -2.73 -11.44
CA ARG A 16 -3.24 -3.59 -10.26
C ARG A 16 -2.10 -3.23 -9.30
N SER A 17 -2.33 -3.37 -7.99
CA SER A 17 -1.25 -3.15 -7.00
C SER A 17 -0.15 -4.20 -7.19
N ALA A 18 1.11 -3.78 -7.12
CA ALA A 18 2.24 -4.70 -7.13
C ALA A 18 2.24 -5.53 -5.83
N ARG A 19 2.24 -6.85 -5.97
CA ARG A 19 2.18 -7.80 -4.85
C ARG A 19 3.12 -8.96 -5.07
N PHE A 20 3.73 -9.41 -3.98
CA PHE A 20 4.51 -10.65 -3.94
C PHE A 20 3.70 -11.67 -3.13
N PHE A 21 3.07 -12.61 -3.82
CA PHE A 21 2.06 -13.51 -3.24
C PHE A 21 0.92 -12.72 -2.56
N ILE A 22 0.80 -12.84 -1.25
CA ILE A 22 -0.25 -12.21 -0.42
C ILE A 22 0.24 -10.87 0.14
N VAL A 23 1.52 -10.51 -0.04
CA VAL A 23 2.13 -9.34 0.60
C VAL A 23 2.26 -8.20 -0.40
N ASP A 24 1.71 -7.03 -0.08
CA ASP A 24 1.92 -5.80 -0.86
C ASP A 24 3.43 -5.48 -1.00
N ALA A 25 3.85 -5.09 -2.21
CA ALA A 25 5.26 -4.84 -2.51
C ALA A 25 5.90 -3.75 -1.62
N ARG A 26 5.11 -2.82 -1.06
CA ARG A 26 5.59 -1.77 -0.15
C ARG A 26 6.13 -2.35 1.17
N ALA A 27 5.60 -3.49 1.61
CA ALA A 27 6.06 -4.18 2.81
C ALA A 27 7.44 -4.85 2.62
N ALA A 28 7.98 -4.89 1.40
CA ALA A 28 9.32 -5.40 1.14
C ALA A 28 10.43 -4.40 1.51
N PHE A 29 10.14 -3.09 1.62
CA PHE A 29 11.15 -2.08 1.93
C PHE A 29 11.82 -2.26 3.30
N PRO A 30 11.10 -2.56 4.39
CA PRO A 30 11.71 -2.93 5.68
C PRO A 30 12.65 -4.14 5.59
N ILE A 31 12.29 -5.14 4.76
CA ILE A 31 13.12 -6.33 4.55
C ILE A 31 14.43 -5.93 3.89
N PHE A 32 14.38 -5.07 2.86
CA PHE A 32 15.57 -4.52 2.25
C PHE A 32 16.48 -3.79 3.26
N LEU A 33 15.90 -2.94 4.12
CA LEU A 33 16.66 -2.25 5.17
C LEU A 33 17.30 -3.23 6.18
N PHE A 34 16.59 -4.28 6.57
CA PHE A 34 17.14 -5.33 7.43
C PHE A 34 18.32 -6.05 6.78
N LEU A 35 18.21 -6.39 5.50
CA LEU A 35 19.31 -7.02 4.76
C LEU A 35 20.53 -6.11 4.62
N MET A 36 20.32 -4.80 4.45
CA MET A 36 21.40 -3.81 4.42
C MET A 36 22.05 -3.56 5.78
N HIS A 37 21.32 -3.76 6.87
CA HIS A 37 21.79 -3.50 8.23
C HIS A 37 21.19 -4.50 9.22
N ILE A 38 21.79 -5.69 9.31
CA ILE A 38 21.30 -6.78 10.17
C ILE A 38 21.55 -6.44 11.65
N ARG A 39 20.52 -5.92 12.32
CA ARG A 39 20.46 -5.66 13.76
C ARG A 39 19.11 -6.07 14.30
N VAL A 40 19.02 -6.26 15.61
CA VAL A 40 17.75 -6.63 16.27
C VAL A 40 16.66 -5.59 15.96
N TRP A 41 17.01 -4.30 15.99
CA TRP A 41 16.04 -3.23 15.75
C TRP A 41 15.49 -3.22 14.32
N THR A 42 16.31 -3.53 13.30
CA THR A 42 15.84 -3.65 11.91
C THR A 42 14.99 -4.90 11.73
N GLY A 43 15.27 -5.98 12.47
CA GLY A 43 14.38 -7.15 12.54
C GLY A 43 13.01 -6.81 13.14
N VAL A 44 12.98 -6.04 14.23
CA VAL A 44 11.74 -5.54 14.83
C VAL A 44 10.98 -4.65 13.84
N LEU A 45 11.68 -3.78 13.10
CA LEU A 45 11.07 -2.94 12.06
C LEU A 45 10.35 -3.77 11.00
N VAL A 46 10.96 -4.88 10.54
CA VAL A 46 10.33 -5.80 9.58
C VAL A 46 9.05 -6.39 10.16
N LEU A 47 9.09 -6.92 11.38
CA LEU A 47 7.93 -7.55 12.01
C LEU A 47 6.77 -6.57 12.20
N VAL A 48 7.06 -5.38 12.75
CA VAL A 48 6.04 -4.33 12.96
C VAL A 48 5.43 -3.91 11.63
N SER A 49 6.27 -3.70 10.61
CA SER A 49 5.79 -3.27 9.30
C SER A 49 4.95 -4.36 8.61
N ALA A 50 5.37 -5.62 8.70
CA ALA A 50 4.63 -6.75 8.15
C ALA A 50 3.25 -6.89 8.79
N VAL A 51 3.17 -6.79 10.13
CA VAL A 51 1.90 -6.80 10.86
C VAL A 51 1.03 -5.60 10.47
N PHE A 52 1.60 -4.40 10.45
CA PHE A 52 0.88 -3.18 10.09
C PHE A 52 0.26 -3.24 8.69
N PHE A 53 1.06 -3.58 7.66
CA PHE A 53 0.56 -3.70 6.30
C PHE A 53 -0.38 -4.90 6.14
N GLY A 54 -0.13 -6.00 6.84
CA GLY A 54 -1.03 -7.16 6.86
C GLY A 54 -2.42 -6.81 7.42
N ILE A 55 -2.49 -6.00 8.47
CA ILE A 55 -3.77 -5.51 9.02
C ILE A 55 -4.48 -4.62 8.00
N ILE A 56 -3.78 -3.67 7.38
CA ILE A 56 -4.35 -2.77 6.37
C ILE A 56 -4.94 -3.57 5.19
N GLU A 57 -4.17 -4.54 4.67
CA GLU A 57 -4.60 -5.39 3.57
C GLU A 57 -5.76 -6.32 3.96
N HIS A 58 -5.77 -6.83 5.20
CA HIS A 58 -6.88 -7.64 5.73
C HIS A 58 -8.22 -6.89 5.70
N TYR A 59 -8.21 -5.58 5.98
CA TYR A 59 -9.39 -4.72 5.86
C TYR A 59 -9.67 -4.24 4.42
N GLY A 60 -8.89 -4.67 3.42
CA GLY A 60 -9.05 -4.29 2.03
C GLY A 60 -8.61 -2.84 1.72
N PHE A 61 -7.89 -2.21 2.64
CA PHE A 61 -7.35 -0.87 2.42
C PHE A 61 -6.10 -0.92 1.56
N THR A 62 -5.96 0.07 0.67
CA THR A 62 -4.65 0.44 0.11
C THR A 62 -4.04 1.54 0.98
N VAL A 63 -2.70 1.69 0.97
CA VAL A 63 -2.02 2.73 1.76
C VAL A 63 -2.62 4.14 1.54
N PRO A 64 -2.88 4.60 0.30
CA PRO A 64 -3.51 5.91 0.09
C PRO A 64 -4.93 6.01 0.67
N VAL A 65 -5.71 4.94 0.60
CA VAL A 65 -7.07 4.91 1.17
C VAL A 65 -7.02 4.93 2.69
N PHE A 66 -6.09 4.18 3.29
CA PHE A 66 -5.85 4.21 4.74
C PHE A 66 -5.46 5.61 5.23
N LEU A 67 -4.58 6.32 4.51
CA LEU A 67 -4.24 7.71 4.85
C LEU A 67 -5.43 8.67 4.72
N ARG A 68 -6.30 8.47 3.72
CA ARG A 68 -7.56 9.23 3.60
C ARG A 68 -8.51 8.92 4.74
N TRP A 69 -8.58 7.66 5.15
CA TRP A 69 -9.38 7.23 6.29
C TRP A 69 -8.87 7.86 7.59
N ILE A 70 -7.56 7.84 7.86
CA ILE A 70 -6.95 8.54 9.01
C ILE A 70 -7.31 10.02 8.98
N ARG A 71 -7.10 10.70 7.84
CA ARG A 71 -7.43 12.12 7.70
C ARG A 71 -8.91 12.39 8.02
N ASN A 72 -9.80 11.54 7.50
CA ASN A 72 -11.23 11.66 7.76
C ASN A 72 -11.58 11.40 9.24
N PHE A 73 -10.92 10.43 9.86
CA PHE A 73 -11.09 10.10 11.27
C PHE A 73 -10.65 11.27 12.15
N LEU A 74 -9.49 11.87 11.87
CA LEU A 74 -8.97 13.04 12.60
C LEU A 74 -9.78 14.31 12.37
N ALA A 75 -10.40 14.48 11.19
CA ALA A 75 -11.27 15.62 10.89
C ALA A 75 -12.59 15.61 11.69
N GLY A 76 -12.97 14.47 12.27
CA GLY A 76 -14.20 14.31 13.04
C GLY A 76 -15.47 14.25 12.18
N ASN A 77 -16.63 14.41 12.83
CA ASN A 77 -17.94 14.16 12.22
C ASN A 77 -18.46 15.32 11.35
N VAL A 78 -17.90 16.52 11.51
CA VAL A 78 -18.36 17.71 10.79
C VAL A 78 -17.54 17.86 9.51
N LYS A 79 -18.20 17.67 8.37
CA LYS A 79 -17.59 17.92 7.05
C LYS A 79 -18.11 19.23 6.50
N SER A 80 -17.20 20.14 6.14
CA SER A 80 -17.57 21.34 5.40
C SER A 80 -18.18 20.93 4.06
N SER A 81 -19.45 21.30 3.83
CA SER A 81 -20.12 21.17 2.55
C SER A 81 -19.87 22.39 1.65
N GLN A 82 -18.98 23.30 2.04
CA GLN A 82 -18.63 24.44 1.21
C GLN A 82 -17.86 23.95 -0.02
N PRO A 83 -18.37 24.21 -1.23
CA PRO A 83 -17.64 23.87 -2.44
C PRO A 83 -16.39 24.74 -2.57
N TRP A 84 -15.33 24.22 -3.19
CA TRP A 84 -14.04 24.91 -3.30
C TRP A 84 -14.07 26.16 -4.21
N TRP A 85 -15.17 26.40 -4.92
CA TRP A 85 -15.33 27.46 -5.91
C TRP A 85 -16.18 28.65 -5.41
N ARG A 86 -16.56 28.66 -4.13
CA ARG A 86 -17.12 29.84 -3.47
C ARG A 86 -16.05 30.56 -2.68
#